data_AF-A0A8S7IEP8-F1
#
_entry.id   AF-A0A8S7IEP8-F1
#
_cell.length_a   1.000
_cell.length_b   1.000
_cell.length_c   1.000
_cell.angle_alpha   90.00
_cell.angle_beta   90.00
_cell.angle_gamma   90.00
#
_symmetry.space_group_name_H-M   'P 1'
#
loop_
_entity.id
_entity.type
_entity.pdbx_description
1 polymer ?
#
loop_
_entity_poly.entity_id
_entity_poly.type
_entity_poly.pdbx_seq_one_letter_code
_entity_poly.pdbx_strand_id
1 'polypeptide(L)'
;AEYSSAITVLVVSSYLINRKLSLLNIIALISTMLSFSFVGIIQSFFVIYIVLFRNLCRKPVYIFLIIGIVILVWISFFDLFIDRYEAFINGSDGSNNTKLDTLNFFLTHTEYLLGGAGLIGYDPETMPLFMQGLYDLTFFGSCISIFGIVIGSFIAIAVTVYIIYNYTISDMTLIFICLLKINVMIYAVYWFFIILIIILPNYIQKTKVHV
;
A
#
# COMPACT_ATOMS: atom_id res chain seq x y z
N ALA A 1 7.99 5.03 7.63
CA ALA A 1 7.26 4.28 6.60
C ALA A 1 5.79 4.67 6.54
N GLU A 2 5.08 4.71 7.68
CA GLU A 2 3.65 5.05 7.73
C GLU A 2 3.32 6.43 7.15
N TYR A 3 4.12 7.46 7.45
CA TYR A 3 3.98 8.79 6.86
C TYR A 3 4.08 8.78 5.33
N SER A 4 5.04 8.05 4.77
CA SER A 4 5.22 7.95 3.32
C SER A 4 4.00 7.33 2.65
N SER A 5 3.47 6.25 3.24
CA SER A 5 2.27 5.59 2.75
C SER A 5 1.01 6.45 2.91
N ALA A 6 0.89 7.22 4.00
CA ALA A 6 -0.20 8.17 4.18
C ALA A 6 -0.19 9.27 3.12
N ILE A 7 0.98 9.82 2.80
CA ILE A 7 1.13 10.80 1.71
C ILE A 7 0.76 10.17 0.37
N THR A 8 1.23 8.95 0.08
CA THR A 8 0.86 8.25 -1.16
C THR A 8 -0.66 8.08 -1.25
N VAL A 9 -1.33 7.71 -0.15
CA VAL A 9 -2.79 7.59 -0.11
C VAL A 9 -3.49 8.88 -0.40
N LEU A 10 -3.05 10.00 0.16
CA LEU A 10 -3.63 11.31 -0.14
C LEU A 10 -3.43 11.68 -1.63
N VAL A 11 -2.26 11.38 -2.20
CA VAL A 11 -1.99 11.63 -3.61
C VAL A 11 -2.86 10.76 -4.52
N VAL A 12 -2.98 9.46 -4.23
CA VAL A 12 -3.84 8.54 -4.99
C VAL A 12 -5.30 8.96 -4.85
N SER A 13 -5.75 9.32 -3.65
CA SER A 13 -7.11 9.81 -3.40
C SER A 13 -7.41 11.05 -4.24
N SER A 14 -6.51 12.05 -4.21
CA SER A 14 -6.59 13.26 -5.04
C SER A 14 -6.62 12.94 -6.54
N TYR A 15 -5.80 11.99 -6.98
CA TYR A 15 -5.79 11.54 -8.37
C TYR A 15 -7.08 10.83 -8.78
N LEU A 16 -7.63 9.95 -7.94
CA LEU A 16 -8.86 9.21 -8.24
C LEU A 16 -10.07 10.16 -8.35
N ILE A 17 -10.09 11.24 -7.58
CA ILE A 17 -11.13 12.29 -7.64
C ILE A 17 -10.94 13.17 -8.87
N ASN A 18 -9.74 13.78 -9.03
CA ASN A 18 -9.52 14.83 -10.03
C ASN A 18 -9.08 14.31 -11.41
N ARG A 19 -8.69 13.03 -11.49
CA ARG A 19 -8.15 12.35 -12.69
C ARG A 19 -6.89 13.01 -13.27
N LYS A 20 -6.19 13.81 -12.47
CA LYS A 20 -4.95 14.52 -12.81
C LYS A 20 -4.02 14.53 -11.60
N LEU A 21 -2.71 14.44 -11.85
CA LEU A 21 -1.70 14.72 -10.83
C LEU A 21 -1.38 16.22 -10.88
N SER A 22 -1.63 16.92 -9.77
CA SER A 22 -1.19 18.32 -9.62
C SER A 22 0.32 18.39 -9.39
N LEU A 23 0.92 19.57 -9.58
CA LEU A 23 2.33 19.78 -9.25
C LEU A 23 2.61 19.47 -7.76
N LEU A 24 1.69 19.84 -6.87
CA LEU A 24 1.78 19.53 -5.45
C LEU A 24 1.82 18.02 -5.20
N ASN A 25 1.00 17.23 -5.91
CA ASN A 25 1.04 15.77 -5.81
C ASN A 25 2.40 15.21 -6.23
N ILE A 26 3.02 15.76 -7.27
CA ILE A 26 4.35 15.33 -7.73
C ILE A 26 5.41 15.68 -6.68
N ILE A 27 5.39 16.89 -6.13
CA ILE A 27 6.29 17.31 -5.05
C ILE A 27 6.15 16.38 -3.84
N ALA A 28 4.91 16.03 -3.47
CA ALA A 28 4.64 15.10 -2.37
C ALA A 28 5.25 13.71 -2.64
N LEU A 29 5.10 13.17 -3.86
CA LEU A 29 5.70 11.88 -4.24
C LEU A 29 7.23 11.90 -4.31
N ILE A 30 7.83 13.04 -4.65
CA ILE A 30 9.29 13.20 -4.59
C ILE A 30 9.75 13.26 -3.13
N SER A 31 9.03 14.00 -2.28
CA SER A 31 9.33 14.08 -0.85
C SER A 31 9.26 12.71 -0.16
N THR A 32 8.30 11.86 -0.53
CA THR A 32 8.23 10.47 -0.02
C THR A 32 9.41 9.62 -0.49
N MET A 33 9.92 9.81 -1.70
CA MET A 33 11.15 9.13 -2.15
C MET A 33 12.38 9.59 -1.36
N LEU A 34 12.48 10.89 -1.08
CA LEU A 34 13.57 11.47 -0.28
C LEU A 34 13.53 11.08 1.21
N SER A 35 12.47 10.43 1.67
CA SER A 35 12.43 9.81 3.01
C SER A 35 13.29 8.54 3.12
N PHE A 36 13.85 8.05 2.00
CA PHE A 36 14.65 6.82 1.90
C PHE A 36 13.95 5.56 2.44
N SER A 37 12.61 5.61 2.57
CA SER A 37 11.83 4.44 2.92
C SER A 37 11.64 3.56 1.69
N PHE A 38 12.13 2.32 1.74
CA PHE A 38 12.01 1.33 0.65
C PHE A 38 10.57 1.23 0.10
N VAL A 39 9.59 1.06 1.00
CA VAL A 39 8.16 1.01 0.63
C VAL A 39 7.68 2.34 0.05
N GLY A 40 8.10 3.47 0.64
CA GLY A 40 7.73 4.80 0.16
C GLY A 40 8.25 5.08 -1.26
N ILE A 41 9.48 4.66 -1.56
CA ILE A 41 10.07 4.76 -2.90
C ILE A 41 9.27 3.92 -3.89
N ILE A 42 9.03 2.64 -3.56
CA ILE A 42 8.27 1.70 -4.39
C ILE A 42 6.87 2.26 -4.68
N GLN A 43 6.13 2.64 -3.64
CA GLN A 43 4.76 3.17 -3.77
C GLN A 43 4.73 4.43 -4.65
N SER A 44 5.64 5.37 -4.41
CA SER A 44 5.68 6.64 -5.15
C SER A 44 6.07 6.43 -6.61
N PHE A 45 7.04 5.55 -6.86
CA PHE A 45 7.46 5.18 -8.20
C PHE A 45 6.31 4.55 -8.98
N PHE A 46 5.63 3.56 -8.41
CA PHE A 46 4.52 2.90 -9.10
C PHE A 46 3.34 3.83 -9.36
N VAL A 47 3.04 4.77 -8.45
CA VAL A 47 2.00 5.78 -8.70
C VAL A 47 2.35 6.63 -9.93
N ILE A 48 3.57 7.16 -10.00
CA ILE A 48 4.04 7.94 -11.16
C ILE A 48 4.00 7.08 -12.42
N TYR A 49 4.53 5.86 -12.36
CA TYR A 49 4.58 4.92 -13.47
C TYR A 49 3.19 4.63 -14.04
N ILE A 50 2.21 4.25 -13.21
CA ILE A 50 0.86 3.89 -13.66
C ILE A 50 0.16 5.09 -14.30
N VAL A 51 0.29 6.28 -13.72
CA VAL A 51 -0.32 7.49 -14.27
C VAL A 51 0.28 7.86 -15.62
N LEU A 52 1.60 7.71 -15.79
CA LEU A 52 2.28 7.95 -17.06
C LEU A 52 1.96 6.86 -18.09
N PHE A 53 1.90 5.59 -17.68
CA PHE A 53 1.58 4.47 -18.55
C PHE A 53 0.18 4.61 -19.15
N ARG A 54 -0.80 5.10 -18.37
CA ARG A 54 -2.11 5.45 -18.91
C ARG A 54 -2.06 6.50 -20.02
N ASN A 55 -1.12 7.44 -19.94
CA ASN A 55 -0.89 8.43 -20.99
C ASN A 55 -0.09 7.87 -22.17
N LEU A 56 0.73 6.83 -21.97
CA LEU A 56 1.46 6.14 -23.03
C LEU A 56 0.53 5.59 -24.11
N CYS A 57 -0.58 4.97 -23.70
CA CYS A 57 -1.61 4.47 -24.63
C CYS A 57 -2.20 5.58 -25.51
N ARG A 58 -2.11 6.84 -25.09
CA ARG A 58 -2.58 8.01 -25.87
C ARG A 58 -1.46 8.66 -26.68
N LYS A 59 -0.23 8.69 -26.14
CA LYS A 59 0.94 9.32 -26.75
C LYS A 59 2.17 8.45 -26.50
N PRO A 60 2.74 7.78 -27.52
CA PRO A 60 3.85 6.85 -27.34
C PRO A 60 5.13 7.53 -26.82
N VAL A 61 5.27 8.85 -26.97
CA VAL A 61 6.43 9.63 -26.47
C VAL A 61 6.67 9.46 -24.96
N TYR A 62 5.64 9.12 -24.18
CA TYR A 62 5.80 8.85 -22.74
C TYR A 62 6.71 7.65 -22.44
N ILE A 63 7.04 6.79 -23.41
CA ILE A 63 7.90 5.62 -23.19
C ILE A 63 9.30 6.04 -22.78
N PHE A 64 9.85 7.08 -23.41
CA PHE A 64 11.18 7.60 -23.11
C PHE A 64 11.23 8.20 -21.71
N LEU A 65 10.15 8.88 -21.30
CA LEU A 65 10.03 9.46 -19.97
C LEU A 65 9.93 8.36 -18.90
N ILE A 66 9.16 7.29 -19.16
CA ILE A 66 9.07 6.13 -18.27
C ILE A 66 10.44 5.46 -18.10
N ILE A 67 11.13 5.17 -19.21
CA ILE A 67 12.46 4.55 -19.19
C ILE A 67 13.45 5.43 -18.42
N GLY A 68 13.44 6.75 -18.67
CA GLY A 68 14.30 7.70 -17.96
C GLY A 68 14.07 7.70 -16.45
N ILE A 69 12.81 7.68 -16.00
CA ILE A 69 12.48 7.61 -14.57
C ILE A 69 12.92 6.27 -13.95
N VAL A 70 12.71 5.14 -14.65
CA VAL A 70 13.14 3.82 -14.17
C VAL A 70 14.66 3.80 -13.94
N ILE A 71 15.42 4.28 -14.93
CA ILE A 71 16.89 4.35 -14.85
C ILE A 71 17.31 5.28 -13.71
N LEU A 72 16.68 6.46 -13.59
CA LEU A 72 17.00 7.41 -12.53
C LEU A 72 16.74 6.83 -11.15
N VAL A 73 15.59 6.20 -10.92
CA VAL A 73 15.27 5.56 -9.63
C VAL A 73 16.24 4.41 -9.35
N TRP A 74 16.56 3.60 -10.36
CA TRP A 74 17.52 2.50 -10.19
C TRP A 74 18.89 3.02 -9.74
N ILE A 75 19.44 4.03 -10.43
CA ILE A 75 20.75 4.61 -10.11
C ILE A 75 20.72 5.31 -8.74
N SER A 76 19.67 6.10 -8.46
CA SER A 76 19.60 6.90 -7.22
C SER A 76 19.42 6.09 -5.94
N PHE A 77 18.88 4.87 -6.04
CA PHE A 77 18.58 4.03 -4.87
C PHE A 77 19.26 2.66 -4.92
N PHE A 78 20.23 2.46 -5.81
CA PHE A 78 20.90 1.17 -6.02
C PHE A 78 21.45 0.59 -4.71
N ASP A 79 22.22 1.38 -3.96
CA ASP A 79 22.82 0.95 -2.69
C ASP A 79 21.75 0.51 -1.68
N LEU A 80 20.65 1.27 -1.57
CA LEU A 80 19.53 0.92 -0.71
C LEU A 80 18.89 -0.43 -1.12
N PHE A 81 18.78 -0.72 -2.42
CA PHE A 81 18.27 -2.01 -2.90
C PHE A 81 19.22 -3.16 -2.55
N ILE A 82 20.52 -2.97 -2.74
CA ILE A 82 21.54 -3.98 -2.41
C ILE A 82 21.56 -4.24 -0.90
N ASP A 83 21.59 -3.21 -0.07
CA ASP A 83 21.57 -3.34 1.40
C ASP A 83 20.36 -4.13 1.88
N ARG A 84 19.17 -3.89 1.30
CA ARG A 84 17.96 -4.65 1.62
C ARG A 84 18.04 -6.10 1.17
N TYR A 85 18.60 -6.36 -0.01
CA TYR A 85 18.77 -7.72 -0.53
C TYR A 85 19.76 -8.53 0.31
N GLU A 86 20.91 -7.94 0.66
CA GLU A 86 21.92 -8.58 1.50
C GLU A 86 21.38 -8.85 2.90
N ALA A 87 20.68 -7.89 3.51
CA ALA A 87 20.06 -8.10 4.82
C ALA A 87 19.05 -9.26 4.82
N PHE A 88 18.27 -9.39 3.74
CA PHE A 88 17.31 -10.49 3.59
C PHE A 88 18.00 -11.86 3.50
N ILE A 89 19.04 -11.98 2.66
CA ILE A 89 19.79 -13.25 2.50
C ILE A 89 20.54 -13.64 3.77
N ASN A 90 21.13 -12.66 4.45
CA ASN A 90 21.89 -12.89 5.68
C ASN A 90 20.99 -13.11 6.90
N GLY A 91 19.66 -13.08 6.73
CA GLY A 91 18.69 -13.21 7.81
C GLY A 91 18.74 -12.08 8.83
N SER A 92 19.35 -10.94 8.48
CA SER A 92 19.44 -9.75 9.34
C SER A 92 18.33 -8.72 9.07
N ASP A 93 17.42 -9.01 8.13
CA ASP A 93 16.24 -8.19 7.87
C ASP A 93 15.15 -8.38 8.95
N GLY A 94 15.30 -7.62 10.04
CA GLY A 94 14.35 -7.65 11.15
C GLY A 94 12.89 -7.37 10.76
N SER A 95 12.62 -6.61 9.69
CA SER A 95 11.24 -6.33 9.25
C SER A 95 10.59 -7.55 8.61
N ASN A 96 11.30 -8.28 7.77
CA ASN A 96 10.75 -9.48 7.14
C ASN A 96 10.73 -10.69 8.10
N ASN A 97 11.74 -10.83 8.96
CA ASN A 97 11.78 -11.90 9.95
C ASN A 97 10.61 -11.81 10.93
N THR A 98 10.32 -10.62 11.46
CA THR A 98 9.19 -10.44 12.38
C THR A 98 7.84 -10.80 11.75
N LYS A 99 7.65 -10.58 10.44
CA LYS A 99 6.44 -11.02 9.70
C LYS A 99 6.32 -12.53 9.62
N LEU A 100 7.43 -13.22 9.35
CA LEU A 100 7.47 -14.69 9.31
C LEU A 100 7.21 -15.27 10.71
N ASP A 101 7.81 -14.69 11.74
CA ASP A 101 7.58 -15.07 13.13
C ASP A 101 6.13 -14.86 13.55
N THR A 102 5.51 -13.74 13.14
CA THR A 102 4.08 -13.48 13.34
C THR A 102 3.24 -14.59 12.72
N LEU A 103 3.54 -14.96 11.46
CA LEU A 103 2.78 -15.98 10.75
C LEU A 103 2.93 -17.36 11.42
N ASN A 104 4.15 -17.72 11.84
CA ASN A 104 4.41 -18.94 12.60
C ASN A 104 3.67 -18.97 13.93
N PHE A 105 3.60 -17.84 14.65
CA PHE A 105 2.83 -17.73 15.89
C PHE A 105 1.34 -18.03 15.64
N PHE A 106 0.75 -17.44 14.61
CA PHE A 106 -0.67 -17.70 14.29
C PHE A 106 -0.90 -19.15 13.87
N LEU A 107 -0.01 -19.75 13.08
CA LEU A 107 -0.14 -21.17 12.68
C LEU A 107 0.00 -22.14 13.86
N THR A 108 0.77 -21.78 14.89
CA THR A 108 0.97 -22.62 16.08
C THR A 108 -0.10 -22.40 17.15
N HIS A 109 -0.81 -21.26 17.13
CA HIS A 109 -1.86 -20.91 18.08
C HIS A 109 -3.20 -20.73 17.36
N THR A 110 -3.93 -21.84 17.21
CA THR A 110 -5.16 -21.92 16.42
C THR A 110 -6.27 -20.95 16.88
N GLU A 111 -6.27 -20.59 18.16
CA GLU A 111 -7.18 -19.59 18.73
C GLU A 111 -6.99 -18.20 18.11
N TYR A 112 -5.75 -17.78 17.87
CA TYR A 112 -5.44 -16.51 17.20
C TYR A 112 -5.66 -16.61 15.69
N LEU A 113 -5.40 -17.78 15.10
CA LEU A 113 -5.68 -18.00 13.68
C LEU A 113 -7.18 -17.91 13.37
N LEU A 114 -8.03 -18.48 14.22
CA LEU A 114 -9.47 -18.53 14.01
C LEU A 114 -10.19 -17.28 14.52
N GLY A 115 -9.81 -16.80 15.71
CA GLY A 115 -10.46 -15.66 16.38
C GLY A 115 -9.86 -14.30 16.05
N GLY A 116 -8.64 -14.27 15.52
CA GLY A 116 -7.87 -13.04 15.36
C GLY A 116 -7.26 -12.54 16.67
N ALA A 117 -6.26 -11.68 16.57
CA ALA A 117 -5.63 -11.00 17.69
C ALA A 117 -6.37 -9.73 18.10
N GLY A 118 -7.38 -9.29 17.33
CA GLY A 118 -8.05 -8.01 17.54
C GLY A 118 -7.16 -6.80 17.28
N LEU A 119 -7.62 -5.63 17.72
CA LEU A 119 -6.83 -4.40 17.66
C LEU A 119 -5.96 -4.31 18.91
N ILE A 120 -4.71 -4.72 18.80
CA ILE A 120 -3.70 -4.54 19.84
C ILE A 120 -3.09 -3.15 19.68
N GLY A 121 -2.81 -2.45 20.78
CA GLY A 121 -2.08 -1.17 20.75
C GLY A 121 -0.57 -1.41 20.64
N TYR A 122 0.13 -0.56 19.89
CA TYR A 122 1.58 -0.67 19.79
C TYR A 122 2.23 -0.11 21.06
N ASP A 123 2.98 -0.95 21.77
CA ASP A 123 3.81 -0.54 22.90
C ASP A 123 5.23 -1.12 22.72
N PRO A 124 6.24 -0.28 22.42
CA PRO A 124 7.60 -0.76 22.16
C PRO A 124 8.26 -1.40 23.38
N GLU A 125 7.79 -1.12 24.60
CA GLU A 125 8.41 -1.64 25.83
C GLU A 125 7.83 -2.99 26.26
N THR A 126 6.54 -3.23 25.99
CA THR A 126 5.83 -4.41 26.49
C THR A 126 5.45 -5.41 25.41
N MET A 127 5.43 -4.99 24.13
CA MET A 127 5.00 -5.84 23.03
C MET A 127 6.12 -6.78 22.56
N PRO A 128 5.86 -8.10 22.50
CA PRO A 128 6.81 -9.03 21.90
C PRO A 128 7.17 -8.63 20.47
N LEU A 129 8.45 -8.75 20.11
CA LEU A 129 8.98 -8.40 18.78
C LEU A 129 8.19 -9.03 17.62
N PHE A 130 7.76 -10.29 17.77
CA PHE A 130 6.95 -10.94 16.74
C PHE A 130 5.59 -10.25 16.56
N MET A 131 4.95 -9.73 17.63
CA MET A 131 3.67 -9.02 17.49
C MET A 131 3.84 -7.66 16.80
N GLN A 132 5.03 -7.06 16.81
CA GLN A 132 5.28 -5.83 16.04
C GLN A 132 5.12 -6.07 14.52
N GLY A 133 5.35 -7.30 14.05
CA GLY A 133 5.12 -7.70 12.67
C GLY A 133 3.66 -7.53 12.22
N LEU A 134 2.69 -7.53 13.15
CA LEU A 134 1.26 -7.28 12.85
C LEU A 134 1.00 -5.91 12.22
N TYR A 135 1.81 -4.90 12.56
CA TYR A 135 1.71 -3.55 12.00
C TYR A 135 2.43 -3.40 10.65
N ASP A 136 3.06 -4.45 10.16
CA ASP A 136 3.84 -4.45 8.91
C ASP A 136 3.29 -5.46 7.87
N LEU A 137 2.10 -6.01 8.09
CA LEU A 137 1.41 -6.88 7.13
C LEU A 137 0.76 -6.08 5.98
N THR A 138 0.31 -6.73 4.91
CA THR A 138 -0.53 -6.03 3.92
C THR A 138 -1.97 -5.89 4.46
N PHE A 139 -2.84 -5.12 3.79
CA PHE A 139 -4.28 -5.12 4.08
C PHE A 139 -4.85 -6.54 4.28
N PHE A 140 -4.45 -7.49 3.43
CA PHE A 140 -4.90 -8.88 3.50
C PHE A 140 -4.41 -9.58 4.77
N GLY A 141 -3.11 -9.43 5.07
CA GLY A 141 -2.54 -10.00 6.28
C GLY A 141 -3.16 -9.39 7.55
N SER A 142 -3.41 -8.09 7.56
CA SER A 142 -4.06 -7.41 8.67
C SER A 142 -5.53 -7.79 8.86
N CYS A 143 -6.28 -8.04 7.77
CA CYS A 143 -7.65 -8.55 7.90
C CYS A 143 -7.66 -9.91 8.62
N ILE A 144 -6.77 -10.82 8.21
CA ILE A 144 -6.65 -12.15 8.81
C ILE A 144 -6.14 -12.05 10.25
N SER A 145 -5.13 -11.22 10.51
CA SER A 145 -4.53 -11.15 11.83
C SER A 145 -5.45 -10.50 12.86
N ILE A 146 -6.28 -9.53 12.46
CA ILE A 146 -7.20 -8.82 13.37
C ILE A 146 -8.48 -9.62 13.60
N PHE A 147 -9.09 -10.15 12.54
CA PHE A 147 -10.42 -10.78 12.60
C PHE A 147 -10.40 -12.32 12.53
N GLY A 148 -9.22 -12.91 12.42
CA GLY A 148 -9.05 -14.34 12.17
C GLY A 148 -9.28 -14.70 10.72
N ILE A 149 -8.94 -15.93 10.35
CA ILE A 149 -8.95 -16.40 8.95
C ILE A 149 -10.35 -16.35 8.35
N VAL A 150 -11.40 -16.70 9.10
CA VAL A 150 -12.76 -16.78 8.55
C VAL A 150 -13.32 -15.40 8.22
N ILE A 151 -13.42 -14.53 9.23
CA ILE A 151 -13.98 -13.17 9.08
C ILE A 151 -13.02 -12.29 8.28
N GLY A 152 -11.72 -12.40 8.54
CA GLY A 152 -10.68 -11.65 7.84
C GLY A 152 -10.64 -11.96 6.34
N SER A 153 -10.68 -13.23 5.94
CA SER A 153 -10.76 -13.59 4.51
C SER A 153 -12.07 -13.12 3.89
N PHE A 154 -13.20 -13.22 4.59
CA PHE A 154 -14.47 -12.69 4.09
C PHE A 154 -14.39 -11.18 3.80
N ILE A 155 -13.89 -10.38 4.73
CA ILE A 155 -13.72 -8.93 4.56
C ILE A 155 -12.78 -8.64 3.38
N ALA A 156 -11.62 -9.30 3.34
CA ALA A 156 -10.62 -9.08 2.31
C ALA A 156 -11.15 -9.42 0.91
N ILE A 157 -11.87 -10.54 0.77
CA ILE A 157 -12.52 -10.95 -0.47
C ILE A 157 -13.60 -9.94 -0.85
N ALA A 158 -14.48 -9.56 0.08
CA ALA A 158 -15.57 -8.62 -0.18
C ALA A 158 -15.05 -7.27 -0.70
N VAL A 159 -14.02 -6.70 -0.07
CA VAL A 159 -13.39 -5.44 -0.51
C VAL A 159 -12.72 -5.61 -1.86
N THR A 160 -12.01 -6.71 -2.09
CA THR A 160 -11.34 -7.00 -3.38
C THR A 160 -12.36 -7.10 -4.51
N VAL A 161 -13.43 -7.87 -4.30
CA VAL A 161 -14.53 -8.03 -5.24
C VAL A 161 -15.19 -6.67 -5.53
N TYR A 162 -15.45 -5.88 -4.50
CA TYR A 162 -15.99 -4.53 -4.67
C TYR A 162 -15.09 -3.65 -5.55
N ILE A 163 -13.77 -3.66 -5.31
CA ILE A 163 -12.80 -2.90 -6.11
C ILE A 163 -12.83 -3.36 -7.57
N ILE A 164 -12.82 -4.68 -7.81
CA ILE A 164 -12.84 -5.26 -9.16
C ILE A 164 -14.09 -4.85 -9.94
N TYR A 165 -15.26 -4.82 -9.31
CA TYR A 165 -16.51 -4.46 -10.00
C TYR A 165 -16.65 -2.97 -10.28
N ASN A 166 -16.02 -2.10 -9.50
CA ASN A 166 -16.31 -0.65 -9.54
C ASN A 166 -15.20 0.21 -10.16
N TYR A 167 -13.98 -0.31 -10.31
CA TYR A 167 -12.82 0.47 -10.75
C TYR A 167 -12.27 -0.01 -12.09
N THR A 168 -11.46 0.83 -12.73
CA THR A 168 -10.67 0.41 -13.91
C THR A 168 -9.39 -0.30 -13.46
N ILE A 169 -8.79 -1.14 -14.30
CA ILE A 169 -7.54 -1.85 -13.96
C ILE A 169 -6.46 -0.88 -13.43
N SER A 170 -6.30 0.28 -14.07
CA SER A 170 -5.35 1.31 -13.62
C SER A 170 -5.67 1.84 -12.22
N ASP A 171 -6.96 2.06 -11.91
CA ASP A 171 -7.37 2.54 -10.59
C ASP A 171 -7.22 1.43 -9.53
N MET A 172 -7.57 0.19 -9.88
CA MET A 172 -7.38 -0.99 -9.02
C MET A 172 -5.91 -1.13 -8.61
N THR A 173 -4.98 -1.04 -9.56
CA THR A 173 -3.55 -1.17 -9.26
C THR A 173 -3.08 -0.07 -8.31
N LEU A 174 -3.52 1.19 -8.50
CA LEU A 174 -3.20 2.29 -7.59
C LEU A 174 -3.75 2.04 -6.18
N ILE A 175 -4.99 1.55 -6.08
CA ILE A 175 -5.60 1.19 -4.80
C ILE A 175 -4.81 0.08 -4.10
N PHE A 176 -4.47 -1.00 -4.81
CA PHE A 176 -3.73 -2.11 -4.23
C PHE A 176 -2.31 -1.71 -3.79
N ILE A 177 -1.64 -0.82 -4.52
CA ILE A 177 -0.33 -0.27 -4.10
C ILE A 177 -0.41 0.43 -2.75
N CYS A 178 -1.48 1.19 -2.51
CA CYS A 178 -1.72 1.81 -1.22
C CYS A 178 -1.99 0.77 -0.13
N LEU A 179 -2.80 -0.25 -0.42
CA LEU A 179 -3.15 -1.35 0.50
C LEU A 179 -1.98 -2.30 0.82
N LEU A 180 -0.85 -2.21 0.12
CA LEU A 180 0.37 -2.95 0.48
C LEU A 180 0.90 -2.56 1.87
N LYS A 181 0.70 -1.31 2.28
CA LYS A 181 1.24 -0.79 3.56
C LYS A 181 0.21 -0.06 4.41
N ILE A 182 -0.92 0.37 3.85
CA ILE A 182 -2.07 0.83 4.65
C ILE A 182 -2.80 -0.40 5.15
N ASN A 183 -2.48 -0.78 6.37
CA ASN A 183 -2.78 -2.09 6.94
C ASN A 183 -3.29 -1.97 8.39
N VAL A 184 -2.83 -0.95 9.14
CA VAL A 184 -3.20 -0.75 10.53
C VAL A 184 -4.54 -0.03 10.62
N MET A 185 -5.57 -0.79 10.99
CA MET A 185 -6.94 -0.30 11.21
C MET A 185 -7.07 0.67 12.40
N ILE A 186 -5.99 0.94 13.12
CA ILE A 186 -5.92 1.93 14.20
C ILE A 186 -5.72 3.34 13.63
N TYR A 187 -5.09 3.48 12.47
CA TYR A 187 -4.82 4.80 11.89
C TYR A 187 -6.03 5.35 11.12
N ALA A 188 -6.34 6.63 11.34
CA ALA A 188 -7.43 7.30 10.65
C ALA A 188 -7.29 7.29 9.12
N VAL A 189 -6.06 7.30 8.61
CA VAL A 189 -5.77 7.27 7.16
C VAL A 189 -6.26 5.97 6.51
N TYR A 190 -6.20 4.85 7.24
CA TYR A 190 -6.75 3.58 6.78
C TYR A 190 -8.26 3.71 6.52
N TRP A 191 -9.01 4.16 7.52
CA TRP A 191 -10.46 4.30 7.41
C TRP A 191 -10.87 5.33 6.38
N PHE A 192 -10.16 6.47 6.33
CA PHE A 192 -10.34 7.46 5.28
C PHE A 192 -10.24 6.84 3.89
N PHE A 193 -9.21 6.02 3.65
CA PHE A 193 -8.99 5.44 2.33
C PHE A 193 -10.03 4.37 1.98
N ILE A 194 -10.38 3.49 2.92
CA ILE A 194 -11.43 2.47 2.71
C ILE A 194 -12.78 3.13 2.41
N ILE A 195 -13.17 4.14 3.19
CA ILE A 195 -14.42 4.87 2.98
C ILE A 195 -14.42 5.58 1.61
N LEU A 196 -13.31 6.21 1.24
CA LEU A 196 -13.18 6.84 -0.07
C LEU A 196 -13.36 5.83 -1.21
N ILE A 197 -12.73 4.65 -1.12
CA ILE A 197 -12.87 3.58 -2.12
C ILE A 197 -14.35 3.15 -2.26
N ILE A 198 -15.09 3.13 -1.16
CA ILE A 198 -16.51 2.75 -1.20
C ILE A 198 -17.37 3.86 -1.82
N ILE A 199 -17.14 5.13 -1.48
CA ILE A 199 -18.02 6.23 -1.91
C ILE A 199 -17.74 6.69 -3.34
N LEU A 200 -16.48 6.67 -3.77
CA LEU A 200 -16.04 7.32 -5.00
C LEU A 200 -16.69 6.79 -6.31
N PRO A 201 -16.94 5.48 -6.49
CA PRO A 201 -17.60 4.97 -7.70
C PRO A 201 -18.96 5.63 -7.95
N ASN A 202 -19.75 5.81 -6.89
CA ASN A 202 -21.06 6.47 -6.95
C ASN A 202 -20.95 7.94 -7.35
N TYR A 203 -19.88 8.63 -6.93
CA TYR A 203 -19.60 10.01 -7.32
C TYR A 203 -19.16 10.13 -8.79
N ILE A 204 -18.31 9.21 -9.27
CA ILE A 204 -17.85 9.17 -10.66
C ILE A 204 -19.00 8.85 -11.63
N GLN A 205 -19.93 7.97 -11.24
CA GLN A 205 -21.11 7.67 -12.06
C GLN A 205 -22.07 8.86 -12.14
N LYS A 206 -22.35 9.56 -11.02
CA LYS A 206 -23.23 10.74 -11.01
C LYS A 206 -22.70 11.90 -11.87
N THR A 207 -21.39 12.13 -11.84
CA THR A 207 -20.76 13.20 -12.65
C THR A 207 -20.76 12.92 -14.15
N LYS A 208 -20.85 11.66 -14.58
CA LYS A 208 -21.01 11.30 -16.01
C LYS A 208 -22.45 11.45 -16.54
N VAL A 209 -23.47 11.47 -15.67
CA VAL A 209 -24.88 11.63 -16.07
C VAL A 209 -25.25 13.10 -16.29
N HIS A 210 -24.40 14.03 -15.85
CA HIS A 210 -24.61 15.48 -15.95
C HIS A 210 -23.65 16.19 -16.92
N VAL A 211 -23.04 15.45 -17.85
CA VAL A 211 -22.23 16.00 -18.96
C VAL A 211 -22.85 15.60 -20.28
#